data_AF-A0A9P0LBM4-F1
#
_entry.id   AF-A0A9P0LBM4-F1
#
_cell.length_a   1.000
_cell.length_b   1.000
_cell.length_c   1.000
_cell.angle_alpha   90.00
_cell.angle_beta   90.00
_cell.angle_gamma   90.00
#
_symmetry.space_group_name_H-M   'P 1'
#
loop_
_entity.id
_entity.type
_entity.pdbx_description
1 polymer ?
#
loop_
_entity_poly.entity_id
_entity_poly.type
_entity_poly.pdbx_seq_one_letter_code
_entity_poly.pdbx_strand_id
1 'polypeptide(L)'
;MENVMRKFFIKHLEIHVTVYKPIIRDIFIPSVLNRVLNVYFHQETFCILNYEDQWVTIIFKSGLFFLFDPHDRDIEGKAPKKDNNEVSAVVLRSNSLVNISDRIIDNFVTGEEEKGQKMFTLWLISVEIQ
;
A
#
# COMPACT_ATOMS: atom_id res chain seq x y z
N MET A 1 -21.90 -7.71 -3.33
CA MET A 1 -21.48 -6.62 -2.41
C MET A 1 -20.80 -7.25 -1.22
N GLU A 2 -19.68 -6.68 -0.78
CA GLU A 2 -19.28 -6.64 0.62
C GLU A 2 -18.20 -5.56 0.70
N ASN A 3 -18.61 -4.37 1.16
CA ASN A 3 -17.72 -3.25 1.45
C ASN A 3 -17.58 -3.21 2.97
N VAL A 4 -16.38 -2.96 3.49
CA VAL A 4 -16.20 -2.77 4.93
C VAL A 4 -16.32 -1.28 5.21
N MET A 5 -17.39 -0.89 5.91
CA MET A 5 -17.54 0.46 6.43
C MET A 5 -17.11 0.48 7.89
N ARG A 6 -16.18 1.39 8.23
CA ARG A 6 -15.73 1.65 9.59
C ARG A 6 -15.98 3.11 9.92
N LYS A 7 -16.54 3.35 11.09
CA LYS A 7 -16.71 4.69 11.67
C LYS A 7 -15.84 4.77 12.91
N PHE A 8 -14.99 5.79 12.99
CA PHE A 8 -14.17 6.05 14.17
C PHE A 8 -14.09 7.55 14.46
N PHE A 9 -13.81 7.88 15.71
CA PHE A 9 -13.79 9.25 16.20
C PHE A 9 -12.35 9.64 16.56
N ILE A 10 -11.88 10.77 16.02
CA ILE A 10 -10.61 11.38 16.41
C ILE A 10 -10.91 12.76 16.98
N LYS A 11 -10.89 12.87 18.31
CA LYS A 11 -11.32 14.08 19.03
C LYS A 11 -12.77 14.45 18.65
N HIS A 12 -12.95 15.55 17.93
CA HIS A 12 -14.25 16.04 17.45
C HIS A 12 -14.55 15.66 15.99
N LEU A 13 -13.62 14.95 15.32
CA LEU A 13 -13.78 14.53 13.93
C LEU A 13 -14.44 13.16 13.89
N GLU A 14 -15.46 13.04 13.05
CA GLU A 14 -16.07 11.77 12.70
C GLU A 14 -15.50 11.31 11.37
N ILE A 15 -14.85 10.14 11.36
CA ILE A 15 -14.18 9.62 10.16
C ILE A 15 -14.90 8.35 9.73
N HIS A 16 -15.33 8.35 8.47
CA HIS A 16 -15.92 7.21 7.79
C HIS A 16 -14.93 6.68 6.77
N VAL A 17 -14.58 5.42 6.90
CA VAL A 17 -13.74 4.71 5.93
C VAL A 17 -14.56 3.61 5.30
N THR A 18 -14.67 3.65 3.98
CA THR A 18 -15.29 2.60 3.19
C THR A 18 -14.23 1.93 2.33
N VAL A 19 -14.02 0.63 2.55
CA VAL A 19 -13.15 -0.20 1.71
C VAL A 19 -14.03 -0.99 0.74
N TYR A 20 -13.84 -0.75 -0.56
CA TYR A 20 -14.57 -1.42 -1.63
C TYR A 20 -13.85 -2.67 -2.09
N LYS A 21 -14.54 -3.53 -2.86
CA LYS A 21 -13.92 -4.68 -3.54
C LYS A 21 -12.71 -4.27 -4.40
N PRO A 22 -11.77 -5.19 -4.66
CA PRO A 22 -10.64 -4.91 -5.53
C PRO A 22 -11.14 -4.55 -6.93
N ILE A 23 -10.62 -3.45 -7.46
CA ILE A 23 -10.98 -2.93 -8.79
C ILE A 23 -9.98 -3.34 -9.86
N ILE A 24 -8.76 -3.70 -9.47
CA ILE A 24 -7.71 -4.18 -10.35
C ILE A 24 -7.12 -5.46 -9.76
N ARG A 25 -6.85 -6.44 -10.63
CA ARG A 25 -6.03 -7.61 -10.35
C ARG A 25 -5.09 -7.80 -11.52
N ASP A 26 -3.78 -7.71 -11.28
CA ASP A 26 -2.77 -7.79 -12.33
C ASP A 26 -1.48 -8.40 -11.80
N ILE A 27 -0.52 -8.64 -12.68
CA ILE A 27 0.76 -9.27 -12.40
C ILE A 27 1.62 -8.33 -11.54
N PHE A 28 2.20 -8.86 -10.47
CA PHE A 28 3.02 -8.11 -9.53
C PHE A 28 4.46 -8.01 -10.01
N ILE A 29 4.69 -7.15 -11.01
CA ILE A 29 6.02 -6.77 -11.50
C ILE A 29 6.17 -5.25 -11.55
N PRO A 30 7.41 -4.72 -11.50
CA PRO A 30 7.66 -3.29 -11.37
C PRO A 30 6.97 -2.44 -12.43
N SER A 31 7.06 -2.86 -13.69
CA SER A 31 6.49 -2.11 -14.83
C SER A 31 4.96 -2.03 -14.79
N VAL A 32 4.30 -3.12 -14.39
CA VAL A 32 2.84 -3.19 -14.29
C VAL A 32 2.34 -2.39 -13.10
N LEU A 33 2.95 -2.58 -11.93
CA LEU A 33 2.58 -1.87 -10.71
C LEU A 33 2.74 -0.35 -10.90
N ASN A 34 3.87 0.09 -11.45
CA ASN A 34 4.11 1.50 -11.77
C ASN A 34 3.03 2.08 -12.69
N ARG A 35 2.72 1.39 -13.79
CA ARG A 35 1.71 1.84 -14.74
C ARG A 35 0.33 1.96 -14.09
N VAL A 36 -0.08 0.93 -13.35
CA VAL A 36 -1.39 0.88 -12.68
C VAL A 36 -1.51 1.97 -11.63
N LEU A 37 -0.53 2.12 -10.74
CA LEU A 37 -0.56 3.15 -9.71
C LEU A 37 -0.55 4.56 -10.32
N ASN A 38 0.26 4.79 -11.35
CA ASN A 38 0.28 6.09 -12.04
C ASN A 38 -1.11 6.44 -12.55
N VAL A 39 -1.76 5.56 -13.34
CA VAL A 39 -3.11 5.82 -13.86
C VAL A 39 -4.12 6.02 -12.72
N TYR A 40 -4.05 5.21 -11.67
CA TYR A 40 -4.97 5.27 -10.54
C TYR A 40 -4.93 6.63 -9.81
N PHE A 41 -3.74 7.11 -9.46
CA PHE A 41 -3.57 8.35 -8.70
C PHE A 41 -3.81 9.64 -9.50
N HIS A 42 -4.22 9.55 -10.78
CA HIS A 42 -4.76 10.72 -11.51
C HIS A 42 -6.15 11.13 -11.01
N GLN A 43 -6.91 10.18 -10.44
CA GLN A 43 -8.30 10.40 -10.02
C GLN A 43 -8.51 10.16 -8.53
N GLU A 44 -7.71 9.28 -7.93
CA GLU A 44 -7.87 8.83 -6.56
C GLU A 44 -6.74 9.33 -5.65
N THR A 45 -6.99 9.32 -4.34
CA THR A 45 -6.02 9.80 -3.33
C THR A 45 -5.60 8.73 -2.31
N PHE A 46 -6.31 7.60 -2.25
CA PHE A 46 -6.02 6.50 -1.33
C PHE A 46 -6.17 5.17 -2.06
N CYS A 47 -5.26 4.23 -1.87
CA CYS A 47 -5.53 2.83 -2.18
C CYS A 47 -4.94 1.90 -1.14
N ILE A 48 -5.53 0.71 -1.09
CA ILE A 48 -4.91 -0.45 -0.46
C ILE A 48 -4.38 -1.33 -1.59
N LEU A 49 -3.12 -1.74 -1.48
CA LEU A 49 -2.52 -2.73 -2.34
C LEU A 49 -2.38 -4.02 -1.54
N ASN A 50 -2.82 -5.13 -2.12
CA ASN A 50 -2.61 -6.46 -1.57
C ASN A 50 -1.79 -7.31 -2.54
N TYR A 51 -0.76 -7.97 -2.05
CA TYR A 51 0.08 -8.93 -2.79
C TYR A 51 0.56 -9.99 -1.81
N GLU A 52 0.36 -11.29 -2.11
CA GLU A 52 0.82 -12.41 -1.26
C GLU A 52 0.50 -12.23 0.23
N ASP A 53 -0.76 -11.93 0.55
CA ASP A 53 -1.25 -11.66 1.90
C ASP A 53 -0.61 -10.47 2.64
N GLN A 54 0.26 -9.71 1.97
CA GLN A 54 0.73 -8.41 2.46
C GLN A 54 -0.24 -7.31 2.03
N TRP A 55 -0.61 -6.46 3.00
CA TRP A 55 -1.49 -5.31 2.80
C TRP A 55 -0.75 -4.02 3.10
N VAL A 56 -0.68 -3.11 2.14
CA VAL A 56 -0.10 -1.78 2.31
C VAL A 56 -1.07 -0.71 1.84
N THR A 57 -0.93 0.51 2.38
CA THR A 57 -1.76 1.65 1.97
C THR A 57 -0.90 2.73 1.33
N ILE A 58 -1.31 3.25 0.18
CA ILE A 58 -0.66 4.37 -0.48
C ILE A 58 -1.63 5.56 -0.44
N ILE A 59 -1.12 6.71 0.00
CA ILE A 59 -1.87 7.96 0.15
C ILE A 59 -1.18 9.04 -0.66
N PHE A 60 -1.92 9.73 -1.51
CA PHE A 60 -1.48 10.95 -2.18
C PHE A 60 -2.09 12.16 -1.48
N LYS A 61 -1.23 13.01 -0.88
CA LYS A 61 -1.66 14.20 -0.16
C LYS A 61 -0.63 15.31 -0.33
N SER A 62 -1.11 16.51 -0.70
CA SER A 62 -0.29 17.72 -0.80
C SER A 62 0.94 17.55 -1.71
N GLY A 63 0.80 16.85 -2.84
CA GLY A 63 1.88 16.61 -3.79
C GLY A 63 2.89 15.54 -3.37
N LEU A 64 2.63 14.80 -2.31
CA LEU A 64 3.49 13.75 -1.78
C LEU A 64 2.74 12.42 -1.68
N PHE A 65 3.46 11.34 -1.90
CA PHE A 65 3.02 9.97 -1.67
C PHE A 65 3.51 9.48 -0.31
N PHE A 66 2.63 8.82 0.42
CA PHE A 66 2.91 8.16 1.67
C PHE A 66 2.55 6.68 1.54
N LEU A 67 3.50 5.79 1.82
CA LEU A 67 3.28 4.36 1.93
C LEU A 67 3.25 4.00 3.40
N PHE A 68 2.10 3.56 3.90
CA PHE A 68 2.00 2.87 5.17
C PHE A 68 2.15 1.37 4.95
N ASP A 69 3.18 0.80 5.56
CA ASP A 69 3.46 -0.63 5.54
C ASP A 69 3.38 -1.16 6.99
N PRO A 70 2.34 -1.94 7.33
CA PRO A 70 2.10 -2.41 8.69
C PRO A 70 2.97 -3.60 9.09
N HIS A 71 3.73 -4.19 8.15
CA HIS A 71 4.55 -5.36 8.43
C HIS A 71 5.88 -4.95 9.07
N ASP A 72 6.60 -5.95 9.55
CA ASP A 72 7.94 -5.78 10.07
C ASP A 72 8.87 -5.20 9.01
N ARG A 73 9.35 -4.00 9.26
CA ARG A 73 10.36 -3.30 8.45
C ARG A 73 11.47 -2.76 9.32
N ASP A 74 12.66 -2.67 8.74
CA ASP A 74 13.78 -1.98 9.36
C ASP A 74 13.61 -0.45 9.32
N ILE A 75 14.57 0.27 9.89
CA ILE A 75 14.57 1.74 9.97
C ILE A 75 14.58 2.44 8.60
N GLU A 76 14.97 1.74 7.52
CA GLU A 76 14.94 2.25 6.15
C GLU A 76 13.64 1.88 5.41
N GLY A 77 12.71 1.21 6.09
CA GLY A 77 11.46 0.71 5.55
C GLY A 77 11.63 -0.53 4.68
N LYS A 78 12.75 -1.26 4.80
CA LYS A 78 13.04 -2.48 4.04
C LYS A 78 12.60 -3.73 4.81
N ALA A 79 12.39 -4.82 4.09
CA ALA A 79 12.21 -6.13 4.70
C ALA A 79 13.44 -6.47 5.59
N PRO A 80 13.22 -6.91 6.84
CA PRO A 80 14.30 -7.16 7.78
C PRO A 80 15.18 -8.33 7.34
N LYS A 81 16.48 -8.23 7.60
CA LYS A 81 17.40 -9.37 7.50
C LYS A 81 17.13 -10.34 8.66
N LYS A 82 17.49 -11.62 8.49
CA LYS A 82 17.19 -12.73 9.43
C LYS A 82 17.57 -12.47 10.90
N ASP A 83 18.52 -11.57 11.17
CA ASP A 83 19.03 -11.28 12.52
C ASP A 83 18.62 -9.89 13.05
N ASN A 84 17.74 -9.17 12.35
CA ASN A 84 17.29 -7.85 12.81
C ASN A 84 16.12 -7.98 13.80
N ASN A 85 16.39 -7.73 15.08
CA ASN A 85 15.38 -7.77 16.14
C ASN A 85 14.60 -6.45 16.31
N GLU A 86 15.04 -5.37 15.65
CA GLU A 86 14.36 -4.08 15.71
C GLU A 86 13.56 -3.87 14.42
N VAL A 87 12.27 -4.19 14.51
CA VAL A 87 11.30 -4.07 13.43
C VAL A 87 10.08 -3.28 13.86
N SER A 88 9.50 -2.54 12.93
CA SER A 88 8.28 -1.78 13.16
C SER A 88 7.49 -1.58 11.88
N ALA A 89 6.20 -1.28 12.01
CA ALA A 89 5.43 -0.67 10.93
C ALA A 89 6.02 0.70 10.56
N VAL A 90 5.97 1.06 9.28
CA VAL A 90 6.62 2.28 8.77
C VAL A 90 5.69 3.12 7.92
N VAL A 91 5.99 4.42 7.86
CA VAL A 91 5.45 5.34 6.86
C VAL A 91 6.60 5.88 6.03
N LEU A 92 6.68 5.46 4.76
CA LEU A 92 7.63 6.02 3.79
C LEU A 92 7.00 7.23 3.12
N ARG A 93 7.75 8.32 3.00
CA ARG A 93 7.34 9.53 2.27
C ARG A 93 8.19 9.70 1.01
N SER A 94 7.54 9.97 -0.12
CA SER A 94 8.20 10.21 -1.40
C SER A 94 7.45 11.27 -2.21
N ASN A 95 8.16 12.03 -3.04
CA ASN A 95 7.55 12.85 -4.10
C ASN A 95 7.39 12.08 -5.42
N SER A 96 7.82 10.82 -5.46
CA SER A 96 7.81 9.94 -6.62
C SER A 96 7.07 8.66 -6.29
N LEU A 97 6.00 8.40 -7.04
CA LEU A 97 5.25 7.14 -6.98
C LEU A 97 6.10 5.95 -7.43
N VAL A 98 7.07 6.19 -8.32
CA VAL A 98 8.04 5.17 -8.75
C VAL A 98 8.82 4.66 -7.54
N ASN A 99 9.36 5.56 -6.71
CA ASN A 99 10.11 5.16 -5.51
C ASN A 99 9.24 4.35 -4.51
N ILE A 100 7.94 4.66 -4.42
CA ILE A 100 6.99 3.91 -3.58
C ILE A 100 6.83 2.49 -4.14
N SER A 101 6.58 2.38 -5.45
CA SER A 101 6.40 1.09 -6.11
C SER A 101 7.67 0.22 -6.06
N ASP A 102 8.84 0.82 -6.26
CA ASP A 102 10.12 0.11 -6.21
C ASP A 102 10.37 -0.40 -4.79
N ARG A 103 10.09 0.40 -3.76
CA ARG A 103 10.18 -0.06 -2.36
C ARG A 103 9.25 -1.25 -2.08
N ILE A 104 8.03 -1.23 -2.60
CA ILE A 104 7.07 -2.34 -2.45
C ILE A 104 7.61 -3.62 -3.12
N ILE A 105 8.15 -3.50 -4.34
CA ILE A 105 8.75 -4.63 -5.06
C ILE A 105 9.98 -5.16 -4.30
N ASP A 106 10.89 -4.29 -3.88
CA ASP A 106 12.13 -4.67 -3.18
C ASP A 106 11.85 -5.46 -1.90
N ASN A 107 10.81 -5.03 -1.15
CA ASN A 107 10.37 -5.70 0.07
C ASN A 107 9.75 -7.08 -0.19
N PHE A 108 9.37 -7.36 -1.43
CA PHE A 108 8.81 -8.65 -1.83
C PHE A 108 9.87 -9.59 -2.42
N VAL A 109 10.71 -9.10 -3.32
CA VAL A 109 11.73 -9.90 -4.04
C VAL A 109 12.83 -10.44 -3.11
N THR A 110 12.95 -9.90 -1.90
CA THR A 110 13.89 -10.37 -0.87
C THR A 110 13.39 -11.60 -0.09
N GLY A 111 12.13 -12.00 -0.26
CA GLY A 111 11.57 -13.27 0.22
C GLY A 111 11.74 -14.38 -0.81
N GLU A 112 12.00 -15.59 -0.34
CA GLU A 112 12.31 -16.81 -1.12
C GLU A 112 11.56 -16.92 -2.46
N GLU A 113 12.29 -17.23 -3.54
CA GLU A 113 11.79 -17.39 -4.91
C GLU A 113 10.71 -18.48 -5.01
N GLU A 114 9.48 -18.15 -4.66
CA GLU A 114 8.35 -19.02 -4.95
C GLU A 114 8.02 -18.98 -6.43
N LYS A 115 8.24 -20.11 -7.10
CA LYS A 115 7.94 -20.34 -8.51
C LYS A 115 6.45 -20.09 -8.79
N GLY A 116 6.16 -18.96 -9.42
CA GLY A 116 4.82 -18.62 -9.92
C GLY A 116 4.72 -17.15 -10.33
N GLN A 117 3.83 -16.84 -11.26
CA GLN A 117 3.51 -15.45 -11.57
C GLN A 117 2.63 -14.88 -10.44
N LYS A 118 3.23 -14.03 -9.61
CA LYS A 118 2.58 -13.40 -8.46
C LYS A 118 1.62 -12.31 -8.95
N MET A 119 0.49 -12.15 -8.25
CA MET A 119 -0.55 -11.19 -8.59
C MET A 119 -0.74 -10.20 -7.45
N PHE A 120 -1.09 -8.96 -7.78
CA PHE A 120 -1.58 -8.00 -6.80
C PHE A 120 -3.04 -7.67 -7.05
N THR A 121 -3.69 -7.13 -6.02
CA THR A 121 -4.99 -6.49 -6.12
C THR A 121 -4.92 -5.06 -5.61
N LEU A 122 -5.63 -4.14 -6.28
CA LEU A 122 -5.77 -2.75 -5.85
C LEU A 122 -7.21 -2.52 -5.40
N TRP A 123 -7.36 -2.04 -4.18
CA TRP A 123 -8.62 -1.80 -3.50
C TRP A 123 -8.88 -0.30 -3.40
N LEU A 124 -10.08 0.10 -3.80
CA LEU A 124 -10.56 1.47 -3.66
C LEU A 124 -10.95 1.76 -2.21
N ILE A 125 -10.62 2.95 -1.73
CA ILE A 125 -10.97 3.41 -0.39
C ILE A 125 -11.58 4.81 -0.50
N SER A 126 -12.71 5.02 0.16
CA SER A 126 -13.23 6.36 0.45
C SER A 126 -12.95 6.69 1.92
N VAL A 127 -12.44 7.91 2.16
CA VAL A 127 -12.26 8.47 3.49
C VAL A 127 -13.01 9.79 3.55
N GLU A 128 -14.05 9.84 4.37
CA GLU A 128 -14.90 11.02 4.58
C GLU A 128 -14.71 11.51 6.02
N ILE A 129 -14.51 12.82 6.18
CA ILE A 129 -14.32 13.48 7.47
C ILE A 129 -15.48 14.47 7.66
N GLN A 130 -16.24 14.28 8.73
CA GLN A 130 -17.36 15.13 9.14
C GLN A 130 -17.04 15.86 10.45
#